data_AF-A0A9W8YBK9-F1
#
_entry.id   AF-A0A9W8YBK9-F1
#
_cell.length_a   1.000
_cell.length_b   1.000
_cell.length_c   1.000
_cell.angle_alpha   90.00
_cell.angle_beta   90.00
_cell.angle_gamma   90.00
#
_symmetry.space_group_name_H-M   'P 1'
#
loop_
_entity.id
_entity.type
_entity.pdbx_description
1 polymer ?
#
loop_
_entity_poly.entity_id
_entity_poly.type
_entity_poly.pdbx_seq_one_letter_code
_entity_poly.pdbx_strand_id
1 'polypeptide(L)'
;MTAAPSPSDQPTLFPPQHQHHHHHPQWTLKLDTAPTPSSPFTVLKTTQRSMYDSSRSRALPENPAAPAYREVMLFNEVNELTEGTISSLYLYRGGRWVTPPVGVPSGEFTSRTLKEPGNGDEGELRKPFAGRWGIR
;
A
#
# COMPACT_ATOMS: atom_id res chain seq x y z
N MET A 1 17.52 46.64 -49.75
CA MET A 1 16.52 45.68 -49.24
C MET A 1 17.24 44.37 -48.99
N THR A 2 17.57 44.05 -47.75
CA THR A 2 18.35 42.86 -47.38
C THR A 2 17.38 41.78 -46.89
N ALA A 3 17.38 40.62 -47.54
CA ALA A 3 16.50 39.51 -47.21
C ALA A 3 16.88 38.87 -45.85
N ALA A 4 15.88 38.51 -45.05
CA ALA A 4 16.06 37.81 -43.79
C ALA A 4 16.53 36.36 -44.03
N PRO A 5 17.39 35.79 -43.15
CA PRO A 5 17.87 34.42 -43.30
C PRO A 5 16.76 33.39 -43.06
N SER A 6 16.82 32.28 -43.81
CA SER A 6 15.88 31.15 -43.72
C SER A 6 16.03 30.36 -42.41
N PRO A 7 14.95 29.77 -41.88
CA PRO A 7 14.91 29.16 -40.55
C PRO A 7 15.61 27.78 -40.42
N SER A 8 16.34 27.34 -41.45
CA SER A 8 16.84 25.97 -41.58
C SER A 8 18.24 25.70 -41.01
N ASP A 9 18.92 26.71 -40.45
CA ASP A 9 20.30 26.61 -39.95
C ASP A 9 20.45 26.63 -38.42
N GLN A 10 19.40 26.30 -37.67
CA GLN A 10 19.55 26.16 -36.21
C GLN A 10 20.07 24.76 -35.86
N PRO A 11 21.23 24.63 -35.19
CA PRO A 11 21.70 23.34 -34.70
C PRO A 11 20.66 22.81 -33.69
N THR A 12 20.16 21.60 -33.94
CA THR A 12 19.25 20.90 -33.02
C THR A 12 19.98 20.66 -31.70
N LEU A 13 19.71 21.52 -30.71
CA LEU A 13 20.28 21.48 -29.36
C LEU A 13 19.82 20.26 -28.53
N PHE A 14 18.92 19.43 -29.06
CA PHE A 14 18.37 18.28 -28.36
C PHE A 14 18.69 17.00 -29.12
N PRO A 15 19.39 16.02 -28.50
CA PRO A 15 19.59 14.72 -29.10
C PRO A 15 18.22 14.04 -29.33
N PRO A 16 18.10 13.15 -30.33
CA PRO A 16 16.87 12.40 -30.58
C PRO A 16 16.50 11.62 -29.32
N GLN A 17 15.31 11.92 -28.79
CA GLN A 17 14.77 11.26 -27.60
C GLN A 17 14.66 9.76 -27.90
N HIS A 18 15.55 8.95 -27.31
CA HIS A 18 15.37 7.51 -27.30
C HIS A 18 14.09 7.21 -26.53
N GLN A 19 13.12 6.59 -27.17
CA GLN A 19 11.94 6.06 -26.51
C GLN A 19 12.37 4.93 -25.56
N HIS A 20 12.66 5.28 -24.31
CA HIS A 20 12.87 4.31 -23.25
C HIS A 20 11.52 3.67 -22.93
N HIS A 21 11.33 2.43 -23.40
CA HIS A 21 10.25 1.56 -22.93
C HIS A 21 10.53 1.23 -21.46
N HIS A 22 10.02 2.07 -20.55
CA HIS A 22 10.13 1.84 -19.12
C HIS A 22 9.28 0.62 -18.75
N HIS A 23 9.92 -0.53 -18.55
CA HIS A 23 9.26 -1.68 -17.94
C HIS A 23 9.16 -1.41 -16.43
N HIS A 24 7.93 -1.21 -15.95
CA HIS A 24 7.66 -1.06 -14.53
C HIS A 24 7.89 -2.41 -13.82
N PRO A 25 8.49 -2.44 -12.61
CA PRO A 25 8.67 -3.68 -11.88
C PRO A 25 7.31 -4.31 -11.55
N GLN A 26 7.16 -5.60 -11.85
CA GLN A 26 5.99 -6.38 -11.48
C GLN A 26 6.15 -6.97 -10.08
N TRP A 27 5.17 -6.73 -9.21
CA TRP A 27 5.14 -7.25 -7.84
C TRP A 27 4.28 -8.50 -7.74
N THR A 28 4.76 -9.51 -7.01
CA THR A 28 3.96 -10.66 -6.61
C THR A 28 3.38 -10.41 -5.23
N LEU A 29 2.05 -10.38 -5.14
CA LEU A 29 1.33 -10.25 -3.87
C LEU A 29 0.82 -11.62 -3.39
N LYS A 30 0.99 -11.90 -2.10
CA LYS A 30 0.40 -13.06 -1.42
C LYS A 30 -0.56 -12.59 -0.34
N LEU A 31 -1.71 -13.20 -0.20
CA LEU A 31 -2.53 -13.02 1.00
C LEU A 31 -1.94 -13.89 2.11
N ASP A 32 -1.82 -13.36 3.33
CA ASP A 32 -1.46 -14.17 4.49
C ASP A 32 -2.48 -15.32 4.70
N THR A 33 -2.07 -16.35 5.41
CA THR A 33 -2.93 -17.47 5.80
C THR A 33 -3.46 -17.33 7.23
N ALA A 34 -2.98 -16.35 7.99
CA ALA A 34 -3.43 -16.05 9.35
C ALA A 34 -3.85 -14.57 9.48
N PRO A 35 -4.90 -14.27 10.26
CA PRO A 35 -5.31 -12.90 10.50
C PRO A 35 -4.26 -12.14 11.32
N THR A 36 -4.18 -10.83 11.12
CA THR A 36 -3.40 -9.90 11.93
C THR A 36 -4.36 -9.05 12.79
N PRO A 37 -4.47 -9.31 14.10
CA PRO A 37 -5.34 -8.52 14.97
C PRO A 37 -4.95 -7.05 15.01
N SER A 38 -5.95 -6.17 15.08
CA SER A 38 -5.73 -4.74 15.28
C SER A 38 -5.09 -4.51 16.65
N SER A 39 -3.98 -3.77 16.68
CA SER A 39 -3.28 -3.42 17.91
C SER A 39 -2.57 -2.06 17.74
N PRO A 40 -2.05 -1.44 18.81
CA PRO A 40 -1.23 -0.24 18.68
C PRO A 40 -0.04 -0.41 17.71
N PHE A 41 0.47 -1.63 17.58
CA PHE A 41 1.59 -1.97 16.69
C PHE A 41 1.21 -2.09 15.21
N THR A 42 -0.09 -2.15 14.88
CA THR A 42 -0.62 -2.10 13.51
C THR A 42 -1.18 -0.73 13.15
N VAL A 43 -1.43 0.13 14.14
CA VAL A 43 -1.86 1.52 13.93
C VAL A 43 -0.64 2.45 13.81
N LEU A 44 0.41 2.19 14.58
CA LEU A 44 1.64 2.98 14.59
C LEU A 44 2.80 2.19 14.01
N LYS A 45 3.67 2.92 13.29
CA LYS A 45 4.96 2.36 12.88
C LYS A 45 5.87 2.22 14.10
N THR A 46 6.13 0.99 14.51
CA THR A 46 7.03 0.68 15.62
C THR A 46 8.08 -0.37 15.19
N THR A 47 9.04 -0.64 16.07
CA THR A 47 10.00 -1.75 15.91
C THR A 47 9.44 -3.10 16.37
N GLN A 48 8.32 -3.13 17.09
CA GLN A 48 7.63 -4.36 17.47
C GLN A 48 6.85 -4.89 16.26
N ARG A 49 7.48 -5.83 15.52
CA ARG A 49 7.01 -6.27 14.20
C ARG A 49 6.84 -7.77 14.04
N SER A 50 6.82 -8.52 15.14
CA SER A 50 6.74 -9.99 15.13
C SER A 50 5.55 -10.54 14.33
N MET A 51 4.41 -9.85 14.31
CA MET A 51 3.25 -10.22 13.48
C MET A 51 3.56 -10.13 11.98
N TYR A 52 4.24 -9.06 11.55
CA TYR A 52 4.64 -8.86 10.17
C TYR A 52 5.73 -9.86 9.76
N ASP A 53 6.70 -10.10 10.62
CA ASP A 53 7.79 -11.04 10.35
C ASP A 53 7.25 -12.47 10.22
N SER A 54 6.32 -12.85 11.10
CA SER A 54 5.63 -14.14 11.03
C SER A 54 4.77 -14.27 9.77
N SER A 55 4.14 -13.19 9.32
CA SER A 55 3.39 -13.15 8.05
C SER A 55 4.30 -13.43 6.87
N ARG A 56 5.45 -12.75 6.81
CA ARG A 56 6.43 -12.93 5.74
C ARG A 56 7.02 -14.33 5.73
N SER A 57 7.34 -14.90 6.90
CA SER A 57 7.90 -16.27 6.96
C SER A 57 6.90 -17.33 6.50
N ARG A 58 5.60 -17.14 6.73
CA ARG A 58 4.55 -18.03 6.21
C ARG A 58 4.36 -17.92 4.70
N ALA A 59 4.34 -16.69 4.18
CA ALA A 59 3.88 -16.43 2.81
C ALA A 59 4.99 -16.34 1.76
N LEU A 60 6.22 -16.02 2.18
CA LEU A 60 7.36 -15.85 1.29
C LEU A 60 8.37 -16.98 1.51
N PRO A 61 8.71 -17.75 0.46
CA PRO A 61 9.71 -18.80 0.59
C PRO A 61 11.08 -18.22 0.96
N GLU A 62 11.85 -18.97 1.76
CA GLU A 62 13.26 -18.71 2.05
C GLU A 62 14.11 -18.98 0.79
N ASN A 63 13.96 -18.16 -0.24
CA ASN A 63 14.84 -18.20 -1.39
C ASN A 63 15.52 -16.84 -1.55
N PRO A 64 16.79 -16.72 -1.12
CA PRO A 64 17.58 -15.49 -1.24
C PRO A 64 17.77 -15.01 -2.69
N ALA A 65 17.68 -15.91 -3.67
CA ALA A 65 17.81 -15.58 -5.09
C ALA A 65 16.49 -15.09 -5.72
N ALA A 66 15.41 -15.08 -4.94
CA ALA A 66 14.09 -14.81 -5.45
C ALA A 66 13.88 -13.28 -5.56
N PRO A 67 13.12 -12.79 -6.56
CA PRO A 67 12.97 -11.35 -6.82
C PRO A 67 12.52 -10.57 -5.58
N ALA A 68 13.11 -9.39 -5.37
CA ALA A 68 12.79 -8.47 -4.27
C ALA A 68 11.35 -7.90 -4.34
N TYR A 69 10.65 -8.09 -5.46
CA TYR A 69 9.30 -7.57 -5.70
C TYR A 69 8.21 -8.51 -5.18
N ARG A 70 8.24 -8.78 -3.87
CA ARG A 70 7.20 -9.55 -3.18
C ARG A 70 6.70 -8.84 -1.95
N GLU A 71 5.38 -8.91 -1.77
CA GLU A 71 4.71 -8.38 -0.61
C GLU A 71 3.60 -9.32 -0.17
N VAL A 72 3.30 -9.28 1.13
CA VAL A 72 2.23 -10.03 1.76
C VAL A 72 1.15 -9.05 2.19
N MET A 73 -0.07 -9.25 1.70
CA MET A 73 -1.28 -8.54 2.10
C MET A 73 -1.84 -9.17 3.37
N LEU A 74 -2.23 -8.33 4.31
CA LEU A 74 -2.78 -8.71 5.61
C LEU A 74 -4.29 -8.49 5.64
N PHE A 75 -4.94 -9.24 6.52
CA PHE A 75 -6.35 -9.09 6.83
C PHE A 75 -6.57 -9.23 8.34
N ASN A 76 -7.65 -8.61 8.84
CA ASN A 76 -8.00 -8.65 10.26
C ASN A 76 -8.87 -9.87 10.62
N GLU A 77 -9.29 -9.97 11.88
CA GLU A 77 -10.06 -11.11 12.42
C GLU A 77 -11.46 -11.27 11.81
N VAL A 78 -11.96 -10.29 11.04
CA VAL A 78 -13.24 -10.37 10.31
C VAL A 78 -13.07 -10.52 8.80
N ASN A 79 -11.86 -10.83 8.32
CA ASN A 79 -11.54 -10.99 6.90
C ASN A 79 -11.64 -9.71 6.07
N GLU A 80 -11.36 -8.54 6.66
CA GLU A 80 -11.13 -7.31 5.89
C GLU A 80 -9.64 -7.12 5.63
N LEU A 81 -9.28 -6.80 4.38
CA LEU A 81 -7.94 -6.35 4.03
C LEU A 81 -7.56 -5.11 4.84
N THR A 82 -6.29 -4.99 5.22
CA THR A 82 -5.77 -3.84 5.98
C THR A 82 -4.63 -3.16 5.24
N GLU A 83 -3.47 -3.81 5.22
CA GLU A 83 -2.21 -3.27 4.70
C GLU A 83 -1.30 -4.40 4.19
N GLY A 84 -0.14 -4.05 3.67
CA GLY A 84 0.95 -4.99 3.42
C GLY A 84 1.93 -5.05 4.59
N THR A 85 2.86 -6.00 4.58
CA THR A 85 3.84 -6.10 5.68
C THR A 85 4.79 -4.92 5.73
N ILE A 86 5.08 -4.27 4.59
CA ILE A 86 5.94 -3.08 4.51
C ILE A 86 5.32 -1.96 3.65
N SER A 87 4.03 -2.06 3.32
CA SER A 87 3.35 -1.15 2.39
C SER A 87 1.90 -0.89 2.80
N SER A 88 1.32 0.20 2.30
CA SER A 88 -0.13 0.44 2.37
C SER A 88 -0.79 0.00 1.06
N LEU A 89 -2.04 -0.49 1.14
CA LEU A 89 -2.76 -1.00 -0.03
C LEU A 89 -3.65 0.08 -0.63
N TYR A 90 -3.42 0.39 -1.91
CA TYR A 90 -4.33 1.17 -2.74
C TYR A 90 -4.81 0.28 -3.89
N LEU A 91 -6.11 0.03 -3.95
CA LEU A 91 -6.73 -0.83 -4.94
C LEU A 91 -7.56 0.02 -5.90
N TYR A 92 -7.39 -0.20 -7.21
CA TYR A 92 -8.22 0.46 -8.22
C TYR A 92 -9.50 -0.35 -8.46
N ARG A 93 -10.66 0.22 -8.10
CA ARG A 93 -11.98 -0.43 -8.17
C ARG A 93 -13.05 0.62 -8.51
N GLY A 94 -13.96 0.30 -9.43
CA GLY A 94 -15.07 1.18 -9.79
C GLY A 94 -14.63 2.57 -10.28
N GLY A 95 -13.52 2.66 -11.02
CA GLY A 95 -13.02 3.92 -11.59
C GLY A 95 -12.26 4.83 -10.62
N ARG A 96 -12.02 4.41 -9.37
CA ARG A 96 -11.28 5.19 -8.37
C ARG A 96 -10.29 4.34 -7.57
N TRP A 97 -9.30 5.00 -6.98
CA TRP A 97 -8.42 4.39 -5.98
C TRP A 97 -9.16 4.31 -4.63
N VAL A 98 -9.10 3.15 -3.99
CA VAL A 98 -9.64 2.90 -2.66
C VAL A 98 -8.55 2.29 -1.78
N THR A 99 -8.50 2.69 -0.51
CA THR A 99 -7.61 2.11 0.51
C THR A 99 -8.47 1.53 1.62
N PRO A 100 -8.09 0.39 2.24
CA PRO A 100 -8.77 -0.09 3.41
C PRO A 100 -8.84 0.97 4.53
N PRO A 101 -9.89 0.96 5.37
CA PRO A 101 -10.02 1.89 6.47
C PRO A 101 -8.89 1.66 7.47
N VAL A 102 -8.14 2.72 7.75
CA VAL A 102 -7.21 2.74 8.88
C VAL A 102 -8.05 2.94 10.15
N GLY A 103 -7.93 2.03 11.11
CA GLY A 103 -8.61 2.10 12.41
C GLY A 103 -8.01 3.17 13.32
N VAL A 104 -7.97 4.42 12.85
CA VAL A 104 -7.47 5.55 13.63
C VAL A 104 -8.66 6.16 14.38
N PRO A 105 -8.65 6.19 15.72
CA PRO A 105 -9.68 6.90 16.45
C PRO A 105 -9.67 8.39 16.12
N SER A 106 -10.86 8.93 15.92
CA SER A 106 -11.17 10.35 15.75
C SER A 106 -11.02 11.03 17.11
N GLY A 107 -9.86 11.65 17.38
CA GLY A 107 -9.62 12.35 18.63
C GLY A 107 -8.15 12.40 19.04
N GLU A 108 -7.90 12.88 20.27
CA GLU A 108 -6.55 12.87 20.84
C GLU A 108 -6.04 11.43 20.98
N PHE A 109 -4.86 11.16 20.42
CA PHE A 109 -4.27 9.83 20.39
C PHE A 109 -3.65 9.50 21.75
N THR A 110 -4.50 9.13 22.71
CA THR A 110 -4.09 8.77 24.07
C THR A 110 -4.11 7.26 24.29
N SER A 111 -3.47 6.81 25.37
CA SER A 111 -3.50 5.39 25.79
C SER A 111 -4.90 4.88 26.14
N ARG A 112 -5.88 5.77 26.42
CA ARG A 112 -7.29 5.40 26.59
C ARG A 112 -7.98 5.18 25.26
N THR A 113 -7.72 6.04 24.27
CA THR A 113 -8.34 5.95 22.94
C THR A 113 -7.95 4.66 22.20
N LEU A 114 -6.79 4.08 22.50
CA LEU A 114 -6.38 2.74 22.03
C LEU A 114 -7.11 1.58 22.72
N LYS A 115 -7.74 1.82 23.87
CA LYS A 115 -8.40 0.80 24.69
C LYS A 115 -9.92 0.81 24.55
N GLU A 116 -10.51 1.91 24.08
CA GLU A 116 -11.97 2.11 24.02
C GLU A 116 -12.46 2.23 22.56
N PRO A 117 -13.52 1.49 22.16
CA PRO A 117 -14.05 1.57 20.79
C PRO A 117 -14.86 2.86 20.57
N GLY A 118 -14.43 3.69 19.61
CA GLY A 118 -15.12 4.92 19.17
C GLY A 118 -16.28 4.68 18.19
N ASN A 119 -17.17 5.67 18.02
CA ASN A 119 -18.48 5.54 17.36
C ASN A 119 -18.65 6.34 16.04
N GLY A 120 -17.57 6.68 15.34
CA GLY A 120 -17.59 7.68 14.25
C GLY A 120 -17.55 7.13 12.84
N ASP A 121 -17.81 8.03 11.89
CA ASP A 121 -18.30 7.70 10.55
C ASP A 121 -17.20 7.49 9.47
N GLU A 122 -15.94 7.81 9.78
CA GLU A 122 -14.77 7.53 8.93
C GLU A 122 -13.61 7.02 9.77
N GLY A 123 -13.00 5.89 9.40
CA GLY A 123 -11.73 5.40 9.99
C GLY A 123 -11.71 5.10 11.49
N GLU A 124 -12.74 5.48 12.24
CA GLU A 124 -12.83 5.20 13.67
C GLU A 124 -12.79 3.70 13.91
N LEU A 125 -12.38 3.33 15.13
CA LEU A 125 -12.35 2.00 15.75
C LEU A 125 -13.73 1.31 15.74
N ARG A 126 -14.35 1.21 14.58
CA ARG A 126 -15.58 0.48 14.35
C ARG A 126 -15.27 -0.97 14.55
N LYS A 127 -16.24 -1.66 15.15
CA LYS A 127 -16.27 -3.12 15.11
C LYS A 127 -16.20 -3.53 13.63
N PRO A 128 -15.14 -4.23 13.24
CA PRO A 128 -15.03 -4.73 11.89
C PRO A 128 -16.25 -5.60 11.55
N PHE A 129 -16.77 -5.55 10.32
CA PHE A 129 -17.92 -6.38 9.91
C PHE A 129 -17.71 -6.99 8.53
N ALA A 130 -18.22 -8.21 8.34
CA ALA A 130 -18.02 -8.96 7.11
C ALA A 130 -18.66 -8.24 5.90
N GLY A 131 -17.94 -8.22 4.77
CA GLY A 131 -18.51 -7.89 3.45
C GLY A 131 -18.17 -6.52 2.87
N ARG A 132 -17.48 -5.63 3.60
CA ARG A 132 -17.05 -4.33 3.05
C ARG A 132 -15.81 -4.41 2.17
N TRP A 133 -14.90 -5.34 2.49
CA TRP A 133 -13.63 -5.57 1.79
C TRP A 133 -13.38 -7.05 1.43
N GLY A 134 -14.41 -7.88 1.60
CA GLY A 134 -14.30 -9.34 1.51
C GLY A 134 -13.80 -9.80 0.14
N ILE A 135 -12.68 -10.53 0.17
CA ILE A 135 -12.20 -11.36 -0.93
C ILE A 135 -13.19 -12.53 -0.99
N ARG A 136 -14.07 -12.54 -2.01
CA ARG A 136 -14.83 -13.74 -2.37
C ARG A 136 -14.00 -14.58 -3.33
#